data_AF-A0A960QZ52-F1
#
_entry.id   AF-A0A960QZ52-F1
#
_cell.length_a   1.000
_cell.length_b   1.000
_cell.length_c   1.000
_cell.angle_alpha   90.00
_cell.angle_beta   90.00
_cell.angle_gamma   90.00
#
_symmetry.space_group_name_H-M   'P 1'
#
loop_
_entity.id
_entity.type
_entity.pdbx_description
1 polymer ?
#
loop_
_entity_poly.entity_id
_entity_poly.type
_entity_poly.pdbx_seq_one_letter_code
_entity_poly.pdbx_strand_id
1 'polypeptide(L)'
;MVKLTKNELRDQQYRLKQLEKYLPTLQLKKAMLQTEVNNAIIEIEKLSVLYKQQKAGCETFQSLLTDPEAFTLFEGTQVIEVEKRFENIAGAEIPFFEGVIFETIDYSLFDTPLWV
;
A
#
# COMPACT_ATOMS: atom_id res chain seq x y z
N MET A 1 19.38 -28.56 -28.75
CA MET A 1 19.13 -29.54 -29.83
C MET A 1 18.33 -30.68 -29.23
N VAL A 2 17.15 -30.97 -29.77
CA VAL A 2 16.31 -32.09 -29.29
C VAL A 2 16.93 -33.41 -29.75
N LYS A 3 17.23 -34.32 -28.83
CA LYS A 3 17.77 -35.65 -29.17
C LYS A 3 16.61 -36.53 -29.65
N LEU A 4 16.59 -36.92 -30.92
CA LEU A 4 15.54 -37.77 -31.50
C LEU A 4 15.73 -39.24 -31.11
N THR A 5 15.53 -39.55 -29.82
CA THR A 5 15.60 -40.91 -29.28
C THR A 5 14.30 -41.29 -28.59
N LYS A 6 13.98 -42.59 -28.54
CA LYS A 6 12.78 -43.12 -27.86
C LYS A 6 12.75 -42.75 -26.37
N ASN A 7 13.91 -42.69 -25.73
CA ASN A 7 14.03 -42.30 -24.32
C ASN A 7 13.72 -40.82 -24.13
N GLU A 8 14.29 -39.95 -24.98
CA GLU A 8 13.98 -38.51 -24.94
C GLU A 8 12.47 -38.25 -25.16
N LEU A 9 11.83 -38.96 -26.10
CA LEU A 9 10.38 -38.84 -26.31
C LEU A 9 9.58 -39.19 -25.05
N ARG A 10 9.99 -40.24 -24.32
CA ARG A 10 9.34 -40.66 -23.09
C ARG A 10 9.51 -39.64 -21.96
N ASP A 11 10.69 -39.05 -21.86
CA ASP A 11 10.99 -38.01 -20.87
C ASP A 11 10.21 -36.71 -21.16
N GLN A 12 10.12 -36.32 -22.44
CA GLN A 12 9.29 -35.17 -22.85
C GLN A 12 7.80 -35.40 -22.58
N GLN A 13 7.29 -36.61 -22.84
CA GLN A 13 5.90 -36.97 -22.52
C GLN A 13 5.63 -36.93 -21.01
N TYR A 14 6.58 -37.40 -20.19
CA TYR A 14 6.46 -37.32 -18.74
C TYR A 14 6.44 -35.86 -18.26
N ARG A 15 7.34 -35.03 -18.78
CA ARG A 15 7.41 -33.60 -18.47
C ARG A 15 6.15 -32.86 -18.89
N LEU A 16 5.62 -33.16 -20.07
CA LEU A 16 4.35 -32.58 -20.55
C LEU A 16 3.21 -32.90 -19.59
N LYS A 17 3.03 -34.17 -19.22
CA LYS A 17 1.99 -34.58 -18.25
C LYS A 17 2.15 -33.89 -16.90
N GLN A 18 3.39 -33.70 -16.45
CA GLN A 18 3.67 -33.00 -15.20
C GLN A 18 3.27 -31.52 -15.30
N LEU A 19 3.62 -30.84 -16.40
CA LEU A 19 3.25 -29.44 -16.63
C LEU A 19 1.73 -29.27 -16.76
N GLU A 20 1.06 -30.14 -17.52
CA GLU A 20 -0.41 -30.16 -17.64
C GLU A 20 -1.10 -30.37 -16.29
N LYS A 21 -0.49 -31.16 -15.39
CA LYS A 21 -1.02 -31.36 -14.03
C LYS A 21 -0.90 -30.11 -13.16
N TYR A 22 0.18 -29.32 -13.28
CA TYR A 22 0.39 -28.11 -12.47
C TYR A 22 -0.26 -26.84 -13.06
N LEU A 23 -0.49 -26.81 -14.38
CA LEU A 23 -1.05 -25.67 -15.08
C LEU A 23 -2.39 -25.18 -14.49
N PRO A 24 -3.37 -26.05 -14.14
CA PRO A 24 -4.63 -25.62 -13.54
C PRO A 24 -4.43 -24.89 -12.21
N THR A 25 -3.51 -25.37 -11.37
CA THR A 25 -3.20 -24.72 -10.09
C THR A 25 -2.58 -23.34 -10.29
N LEU A 26 -1.70 -23.18 -11.28
CA LEU A 26 -1.11 -21.88 -11.61
C LEU A 26 -2.15 -20.90 -12.18
N GLN A 27 -3.06 -21.38 -13.02
CA GLN A 27 -4.16 -20.57 -13.54
C GLN A 27 -5.09 -20.09 -12.42
N LEU A 28 -5.39 -20.96 -11.44
CA LEU A 28 -6.18 -20.58 -10.27
C LEU A 28 -5.48 -19.51 -9.43
N LYS A 29 -4.18 -19.70 -9.12
CA LYS A 29 -3.37 -18.69 -8.40
C LYS A 29 -3.35 -17.35 -9.13
N LYS A 30 -3.21 -17.37 -10.47
CA LYS A 30 -3.27 -16.17 -11.30
C LYS A 30 -4.63 -15.47 -11.20
N ALA A 31 -5.73 -16.21 -11.27
CA ALA A 31 -7.07 -15.65 -11.16
C ALA A 31 -7.31 -15.00 -9.78
N MET A 32 -6.91 -15.65 -8.69
CA MET A 32 -6.99 -15.08 -7.33
C MET A 32 -6.22 -13.77 -7.20
N LEU A 33 -4.99 -13.72 -7.72
CA LEU A 33 -4.19 -12.50 -7.75
C LEU A 33 -4.84 -11.38 -8.56
N GLN A 34 -5.43 -11.71 -9.72
CA GLN A 34 -6.12 -10.72 -10.55
C GLN A 34 -7.35 -10.14 -9.84
N THR A 35 -8.10 -10.95 -9.11
CA THR A 35 -9.22 -10.48 -8.29
C THR A 35 -8.74 -9.54 -7.19
N GLU A 36 -7.66 -9.89 -6.48
CA GLU A 36 -7.10 -9.06 -5.41
C GLU A 36 -6.63 -7.69 -5.93
N VAL A 37 -5.94 -7.68 -7.08
CA VAL A 37 -5.53 -6.44 -7.75
C VAL A 37 -6.72 -5.58 -8.12
N ASN A 38 -7.79 -6.18 -8.67
CA ASN A 38 -8.99 -5.42 -9.02
C ASN A 38 -9.68 -4.83 -7.78
N ASN A 39 -9.75 -5.58 -6.68
CA ASN A 39 -10.29 -5.08 -5.41
C ASN A 39 -9.49 -3.88 -4.91
N ALA A 40 -8.15 -3.97 -4.92
CA ALA A 40 -7.27 -2.88 -4.53
C ALA A 40 -7.45 -1.64 -5.39
N ILE A 41 -7.62 -1.79 -6.72
CA ILE A 41 -7.89 -0.64 -7.62
C ILE A 41 -9.19 0.07 -7.24
N ILE A 42 -10.27 -0.69 -6.98
CA ILE A 42 -11.57 -0.12 -6.58
C ILE A 42 -11.45 0.62 -5.24
N GLU A 43 -10.71 0.06 -4.29
CA GLU A 43 -10.48 0.68 -2.99
C GLU A 43 -9.67 1.97 -3.11
N ILE A 44 -8.60 1.97 -3.91
CA ILE A 44 -7.79 3.16 -4.19
C ILE A 44 -8.66 4.28 -4.78
N GLU A 45 -9.55 3.95 -5.72
CA GLU A 45 -10.44 4.95 -6.32
C GLU A 45 -11.38 5.57 -5.27
N LYS A 46 -11.99 4.74 -4.40
CA LYS A 46 -12.85 5.22 -3.31
C LYS A 46 -12.08 6.12 -2.33
N LEU A 47 -10.90 5.68 -1.90
CA LEU A 47 -10.05 6.42 -0.96
C LEU A 47 -9.54 7.74 -1.58
N SER A 48 -9.22 7.74 -2.87
CA SER A 48 -8.84 8.96 -3.61
C SER A 48 -9.94 10.02 -3.58
N VAL A 49 -11.20 9.61 -3.75
CA VAL A 49 -12.35 10.53 -3.67
C VAL A 49 -12.50 11.08 -2.25
N LEU A 50 -12.45 10.21 -1.23
CA LEU A 50 -12.53 10.61 0.18
C LEU A 50 -11.39 11.57 0.57
N TYR A 51 -10.17 11.26 0.15
CA TYR A 51 -9.01 12.10 0.38
C TYR A 51 -9.18 13.50 -0.21
N LYS A 52 -9.66 13.60 -1.46
CA LYS A 52 -9.94 14.90 -2.10
C LYS A 52 -10.97 15.70 -1.33
N GLN A 53 -12.03 15.06 -0.84
CA GLN A 53 -13.07 15.73 -0.05
C GLN A 53 -12.52 16.24 1.29
N GLN A 54 -11.78 15.41 2.02
CA GLN A 54 -11.15 15.82 3.28
C GLN A 54 -10.13 16.94 3.06
N LYS A 55 -9.29 16.81 2.03
CA LYS A 55 -8.31 17.83 1.67
C LYS A 55 -8.97 19.18 1.36
N ALA A 56 -10.05 19.20 0.59
CA ALA A 56 -10.79 20.43 0.32
C ALA A 56 -11.36 21.06 1.59
N GLY A 57 -11.80 20.25 2.56
CA GLY A 57 -12.18 20.72 3.89
C GLY A 57 -11.00 21.39 4.62
N CYS A 58 -9.84 20.75 4.63
CA CYS A 58 -8.62 21.30 5.25
C CYS A 58 -8.12 22.58 4.56
N GLU A 59 -8.20 22.66 3.23
CA GLU A 59 -7.80 23.85 2.45
C GLU A 59 -8.59 25.11 2.87
N THR A 60 -9.82 24.95 3.38
CA THR A 60 -10.60 26.07 3.94
C THR A 60 -9.91 26.73 5.14
N PHE A 61 -9.11 25.97 5.88
CA PHE A 61 -8.37 26.43 7.06
C PHE A 61 -6.93 26.85 6.75
N GLN A 62 -6.51 26.81 5.48
CA GLN A 62 -5.14 27.14 5.08
C GLN A 62 -4.73 28.56 5.48
N SER A 63 -5.68 29.50 5.55
CA SER A 63 -5.41 30.87 6.00
C SER A 63 -4.92 30.94 7.45
N LEU A 64 -5.33 30.01 8.31
CA LEU A 64 -4.90 29.95 9.71
C LEU A 64 -3.41 29.62 9.83
N LEU A 65 -2.88 28.83 8.89
CA LEU A 65 -1.48 28.43 8.84
C LEU A 65 -0.53 29.52 8.32
N THR A 66 -1.07 30.70 7.96
CA THR A 66 -0.26 31.88 7.57
C THR A 66 0.08 32.77 8.76
N ASP A 67 -0.52 32.51 9.93
CA ASP A 67 -0.24 33.25 11.16
C ASP A 67 1.21 33.01 11.62
N PRO A 68 2.00 34.05 11.94
CA PRO A 68 3.32 33.90 12.56
C PRO A 68 3.32 33.03 13.84
N GLU A 69 2.21 32.97 14.58
CA GLU A 69 2.10 32.15 15.79
C GLU A 69 1.90 30.65 15.46
N ALA A 70 1.46 30.32 14.24
CA ALA A 70 1.33 28.95 13.74
C ALA A 70 2.68 28.23 13.55
N PHE A 71 3.80 28.97 13.54
CA PHE A 71 5.10 28.40 13.21
C PHE A 71 5.59 27.35 14.22
N THR A 72 5.22 27.52 15.50
CA THR A 72 5.50 26.53 16.55
C THR A 72 4.83 25.18 16.27
N LEU A 73 3.68 25.19 15.60
CA LEU A 73 2.93 23.99 15.23
C LEU A 73 3.67 23.14 14.19
N PHE A 74 4.46 23.76 13.31
CA PHE A 74 5.25 23.03 12.32
C PHE A 74 6.38 22.21 12.96
N GLU A 75 6.88 22.60 14.13
CA GLU A 75 7.83 21.77 14.89
C GLU A 75 7.20 20.43 15.28
N GLY A 76 5.91 20.41 15.62
CA GLY A 76 5.15 19.19 15.89
C GLY A 76 4.77 18.37 14.65
N THR A 77 5.12 18.82 13.44
CA THR A 77 4.88 18.04 12.21
C THR A 77 6.07 17.14 11.86
N GLN A 78 7.13 17.16 12.65
CA GLN A 78 8.26 16.27 12.45
C GLN A 78 7.85 14.81 12.65
N VAL A 79 8.13 13.99 11.64
CA VAL A 79 7.84 12.55 11.67
C VAL A 79 8.95 11.84 12.44
N ILE A 80 8.60 11.22 13.57
CA ILE A 80 9.50 10.37 14.35
C ILE A 80 9.58 9.00 13.71
N GLU A 81 8.43 8.38 13.47
CA GLU A 81 8.36 7.00 12.98
C GLU A 81 7.12 6.79 12.11
N VAL A 82 7.26 5.92 11.11
CA VAL A 82 6.14 5.45 10.28
C VAL A 82 5.93 3.98 10.58
N GLU A 83 4.84 3.68 11.28
CA GLU A 83 4.48 2.31 11.65
C GLU A 83 3.97 1.55 10.43
N LYS A 84 4.56 0.38 10.18
CA LYS A 84 4.23 -0.49 9.06
C LYS A 84 4.17 -1.93 9.55
N ARG A 85 3.10 -2.63 9.17
CA ARG A 85 3.00 -4.08 9.26
C ARG A 85 3.35 -4.70 7.91
N PHE A 86 3.83 -5.94 7.90
CA PHE A 86 4.05 -6.67 6.66
C PHE A 86 3.08 -7.84 6.55
N GLU A 87 2.45 -7.98 5.39
CA GLU A 87 1.55 -9.09 5.07
C GLU A 87 2.04 -9.86 3.86
N ASN A 88 1.88 -11.19 3.90
CA ASN A 88 2.24 -12.04 2.76
C ASN A 88 1.02 -12.27 1.87
N ILE A 89 1.04 -11.67 0.68
CA ILE A 89 0.00 -11.85 -0.33
C ILE A 89 0.59 -12.67 -1.47
N ALA A 90 0.17 -13.92 -1.56
CA ALA A 90 0.56 -14.88 -2.60
C ALA A 90 2.09 -15.07 -2.79
N GLY A 91 2.85 -14.97 -1.70
CA GLY A 91 4.32 -15.13 -1.70
C GLY A 91 5.10 -13.82 -1.84
N ALA A 92 4.43 -12.67 -1.95
CA ALA A 92 5.05 -11.37 -1.88
C ALA A 92 4.81 -10.73 -0.50
N GLU A 93 5.86 -10.18 0.11
CA GLU A 93 5.78 -9.43 1.35
C GLU A 93 5.43 -7.98 1.03
N ILE A 94 4.27 -7.52 1.50
CA ILE A 94 3.69 -6.21 1.18
C ILE A 94 3.59 -5.39 2.48
N PRO A 95 4.15 -4.17 2.52
CA PRO A 95 4.00 -3.28 3.67
C PRO A 95 2.59 -2.67 3.69
N PHE A 96 1.96 -2.71 4.86
CA PHE A 96 0.70 -2.08 5.20
C PHE A 96 0.97 -0.89 6.12
N PHE A 97 0.42 0.26 5.78
CA PHE A 97 0.55 1.48 6.57
C PHE A 97 -0.36 1.41 7.79
N GLU A 98 0.18 1.56 9.00
CA GLU A 98 -0.61 1.58 10.25
C GLU A 98 -0.74 2.99 10.81
N GLY A 99 0.34 3.78 10.76
CA GLY A 99 0.31 5.12 11.32
C GLY A 99 1.61 5.89 11.13
N VAL A 100 1.56 7.15 11.54
CA VAL A 100 2.74 8.02 11.67
C VAL A 100 2.75 8.57 13.09
N ILE A 101 3.89 8.43 13.75
CA ILE A 101 4.16 9.05 15.04
C ILE A 101 4.85 10.38 14.75
N PHE A 102 4.22 11.46 15.20
CA PHE A 102 4.74 12.82 15.11
C PHE A 102 5.37 13.24 16.44
N GLU A 103 6.27 14.20 16.36
CA GLU A 103 6.86 14.84 17.53
C GLU A 103 5.81 15.60 18.32
N THR A 104 5.76 15.37 19.63
CA THR A 104 4.86 16.10 20.53
C THR A 104 5.54 17.39 20.93
N ILE A 105 4.87 18.52 20.67
CA ILE A 105 5.33 19.83 21.11
C ILE A 105 4.53 20.28 22.33
N ASP A 106 5.22 20.89 23.28
CA ASP A 106 4.58 21.58 24.39
C ASP A 106 4.26 23.01 23.95
N TYR A 107 2.99 23.41 24.08
CA TYR A 107 2.54 24.75 23.78
C TYR A 107 1.68 25.34 24.90
N SER A 108 1.73 26.66 25.07
CA SER A 108 1.01 27.37 26.12
C SER A 108 -0.35 27.82 25.62
N LEU A 109 -1.42 27.35 26.26
CA LEU A 109 -2.81 27.72 25.94
C LEU A 109 -3.08 29.24 26.02
N PHE A 110 -2.22 29.99 26.71
CA PHE A 110 -2.34 31.45 26.86
C PHE A 110 -1.53 32.23 25.82
N ASP A 111 -0.55 31.59 25.20
CA ASP A 111 0.38 32.22 24.24
C ASP A 111 0.19 31.69 22.80
N THR A 112 -0.75 30.76 22.59
CA THR A 112 -1.12 30.24 21.27
C THR A 112 -2.55 30.60 20.89
N PRO A 113 -2.85 30.76 19.59
CA PRO A 113 -4.21 31.00 19.13
C PRO A 113 -5.20 29.90 19.53
N LEU A 114 -6.46 30.28 19.77
CA LEU A 114 -7.54 29.37 20.21
C LEU A 114 -7.88 28.22 19.24
N TRP A 115 -7.36 28.27 18.02
CA TRP A 115 -7.60 27.27 16.98
C TRP A 115 -6.51 26.18 16.94
N VAL A 116 -5.45 26.32 17.76
CA VAL A 116 -4.34 25.36 17.93
C VAL A 116 -4.72 24.21 18.85
#